data_AF-A0A292SMW4-F1
#
_entry.id   AF-A0A292SMW4-F1
#
_cell.length_a   1.000
_cell.length_b   1.000
_cell.length_c   1.000
_cell.angle_alpha   90.00
_cell.angle_beta   90.00
_cell.angle_gamma   90.00
#
_symmetry.space_group_name_H-M   'P 1'
#
loop_
_entity.id
_entity.type
_entity.pdbx_description
1 polymer ?
#
loop_
_entity_poly.entity_id
_entity_poly.type
_entity_poly.pdbx_seq_one_letter_code
_entity_poly.pdbx_strand_id
1 'polypeptide(L)' 'MHEKFFNKLNDEQKDIVKLVKQGLTNIEIGVELGYSADSIKKRLSVIYKKFGVRKRIELIDLIS' A
#
# COMPACT_ATOMS: atom_id res chain seq x y z
N MET A 1 -10.84 5.47 12.56
CA MET A 1 -10.91 5.84 11.13
C MET A 1 -10.33 4.74 10.23
N HIS A 2 -9.28 4.02 10.66
CA HIS A 2 -8.59 2.98 9.89
C HIS A 2 -9.41 1.75 9.46
N GLU A 3 -10.31 1.24 10.30
CA GLU A 3 -11.05 0.01 9.95
C GLU A 3 -11.83 0.12 8.63
N LYS A 4 -12.50 1.26 8.38
CA LYS A 4 -13.27 1.45 7.14
C LYS A 4 -12.38 1.48 5.89
N PHE A 5 -11.13 1.89 6.02
CA PHE A 5 -10.15 1.88 4.93
C PHE A 5 -9.69 0.44 4.65
N PHE A 6 -9.21 -0.26 5.68
CA PHE A 6 -8.73 -1.65 5.54
C PHE A 6 -9.82 -2.63 5.10
N ASN A 7 -11.09 -2.38 5.44
CA ASN A 7 -12.23 -3.18 4.97
C ASN A 7 -12.47 -3.08 3.45
N LYS A 8 -11.95 -2.04 2.79
CA LYS A 8 -12.03 -1.89 1.33
C LYS A 8 -10.82 -2.51 0.61
N LEU A 9 -9.85 -3.07 1.33
CA LEU A 9 -8.67 -3.72 0.76
C LEU A 9 -8.84 -5.25 0.77
N ASN A 10 -8.27 -5.92 -0.22
CA ASN A 10 -8.04 -7.37 -0.13
C ASN A 10 -6.82 -7.65 0.76
N ASP A 11 -6.61 -8.89 1.18
CA ASP A 11 -5.58 -9.22 2.17
C ASP A 11 -4.18 -8.85 1.70
N GLU A 12 -3.87 -9.09 0.43
CA GLU A 12 -2.59 -8.69 -0.17
C GLU A 12 -2.36 -7.16 -0.14
N GLN A 13 -3.39 -6.38 -0.44
CA GLN A 13 -3.34 -4.92 -0.36
C GLN A 13 -3.19 -4.45 1.08
N LYS A 14 -3.83 -5.11 2.05
CA LYS A 14 -3.67 -4.78 3.47
C LYS A 14 -2.21 -4.98 3.89
N ASP A 15 -1.57 -6.06 3.45
CA ASP A 15 -0.18 -6.33 3.80
C ASP A 15 0.78 -5.33 3.17
N ILE A 16 0.59 -4.99 1.89
CA ILE A 16 1.34 -3.90 1.24
C ILE A 16 1.17 -2.59 2.01
N VAL A 17 -0.05 -2.22 2.40
CA VAL A 17 -0.31 -0.96 3.13
C VAL A 17 0.31 -0.96 4.53
N LYS A 18 0.29 -2.09 5.24
CA LYS A 18 0.96 -2.22 6.56
C LYS A 18 2.46 -1.96 6.42
N LEU A 19 3.12 -2.56 5.42
CA LEU A 19 4.54 -2.38 5.18
C LEU A 19 4.85 -0.95 4.71
N VAL A 20 3.96 -0.33 3.93
CA VAL A 20 4.08 1.09 3.58
C VAL A 20 4.04 1.99 4.82
N LYS A 21 3.13 1.71 5.75
CA LYS A 21 2.99 2.44 7.03
C LYS A 21 4.24 2.30 7.91
N GLN A 22 4.93 1.16 7.84
CA GLN A 22 6.20 0.92 8.51
C GLN A 22 7.40 1.63 7.85
N GLY A 23 7.21 2.24 6.67
CA GLY A 23 8.24 3.00 5.97
C GLY A 23 8.99 2.22 4.88
N LEU A 24 8.66 0.95 4.64
CA LEU A 24 9.40 0.11 3.68
C LEU A 24 9.25 0.61 2.24
N THR A 25 10.33 0.56 1.47
CA THR A 25 10.36 0.88 0.04
C THR A 25 9.69 -0.22 -0.79
N ASN A 26 9.39 0.07 -2.07
CA ASN A 26 8.79 -0.93 -2.98
C ASN A 26 9.69 -2.16 -3.18
N ILE A 27 11.01 -1.99 -3.04
CA ILE A 27 11.98 -3.07 -3.14
C ILE A 27 11.86 -3.96 -1.89
N GLU A 28 11.90 -3.38 -0.70
CA GLU A 28 11.78 -4.12 0.56
C GLU A 28 10.43 -4.83 0.69
N ILE A 29 9.33 -4.16 0.33
CA ILE A 29 7.99 -4.78 0.28
C ILE A 29 7.97 -5.94 -0.72
N GLY A 30 8.64 -5.78 -1.86
CA GLY A 30 8.75 -6.83 -2.86
C GLY A 30 9.48 -8.06 -2.31
N VAL A 31 10.62 -7.84 -1.65
CA VAL A 31 11.39 -8.91 -1.01
C VAL A 31 10.55 -9.62 0.06
N GLU A 32 9.86 -8.88 0.93
CA GLU A 32 9.05 -9.43 2.02
C GLU A 32 7.86 -10.26 1.51
N LEU A 33 7.22 -9.83 0.41
CA LEU A 33 6.02 -10.47 -0.14
C LEU A 33 6.32 -11.43 -1.31
N GLY A 34 7.58 -11.62 -1.69
CA GLY A 34 7.96 -12.47 -2.83
C GLY A 34 7.59 -11.90 -4.21
N TYR A 35 7.51 -10.57 -4.34
CA TYR A 35 7.20 -9.85 -5.58
C TYR A 35 8.35 -8.98 -6.07
N SER A 36 8.35 -8.65 -7.37
CA SER A 36 9.25 -7.61 -7.89
C SER A 36 8.81 -6.21 -7.46
N ALA A 37 9.77 -5.28 -7.34
CA ALA A 37 9.48 -3.88 -7.00
C ALA A 37 8.48 -3.22 -7.98
N ASP A 38 8.55 -3.55 -9.27
CA ASP A 38 7.59 -3.11 -10.28
C ASP A 38 6.17 -3.65 -10.04
N SER A 39 6.06 -4.89 -9.56
CA SER A 39 4.76 -5.46 -9.19
C SER A 39 4.16 -4.70 -8.01
N ILE A 40 4.97 -4.38 -6.99
CA ILE A 40 4.54 -3.55 -5.85
C ILE A 40 4.11 -2.16 -6.33
N LYS A 41 4.88 -1.52 -7.21
CA LYS A 41 4.54 -0.22 -7.80
C LYS A 41 3.19 -0.24 -8.52
N LYS A 42 2.92 -1.28 -9.32
CA LYS A 42 1.62 -1.44 -10.00
C LYS A 42 0.48 -1.62 -9.00
N ARG A 43 0.66 -2.45 -7.99
CA ARG A 43 -0.35 -2.69 -6.93
C ARG A 43 -0.64 -1.42 -6.13
N LEU A 44 0.40 -0.66 -5.76
CA LEU A 44 0.25 0.65 -5.12
C LEU A 44 -0.51 1.64 -6.01
N SER A 45 -0.25 1.66 -7.31
CA SER A 45 -1.00 2.51 -8.25
C SER A 45 -2.50 2.19 -8.25
N VAL A 46 -2.86 0.90 -8.17
CA VAL A 46 -4.26 0.47 -8.04
C VAL A 46 -4.87 0.95 -6.71
N ILE A 47 -4.14 0.81 -5.60
CA ILE A 47 -4.57 1.31 -4.29
C ILE A 47 -4.77 2.83 -4.34
N TYR A 48 -3.81 3.57 -4.90
CA TYR A 48 -3.88 5.02 -5.05
C TYR A 48 -5.14 5.47 -5.81
N LYS A 49 -5.41 4.85 -6.96
CA LYS A 49 -6.63 5.11 -7.73
C LYS A 49 -7.90 4.80 -6.96
N LYS A 50 -7.92 3.72 -6.17
CA LYS A 50 -9.09 3.30 -5.39
C LYS A 50 -9.49 4.32 -4.31
N PHE A 51 -8.52 5.04 -3.75
CA PHE A 51 -8.75 6.03 -2.69
C PHE A 51 -8.57 7.47 -3.13
N GLY A 52 -8.33 7.72 -4.42
CA GLY A 52 -8.18 9.07 -4.98
C GLY A 52 -6.88 9.79 -4.56
N VAL A 53 -5.91 9.06 -4.03
CA VAL A 53 -4.59 9.62 -3.66
C VAL A 53 -3.61 9.48 -4.82
N ARG A 54 -2.55 10.30 -4.85
CA ARG A 54 -1.55 10.27 -5.94
C ARG A 54 -0.15 9.95 -5.45
N LYS A 55 0.12 10.20 -4.17
CA LYS A 55 1.45 10.04 -3.56
C LYS A 55 1.41 9.10 -2.37
N ARG A 56 2.56 8.48 -2.10
CA ARG A 56 2.77 7.63 -0.91
C ARG A 56 2.45 8.37 0.39
N ILE A 57 2.83 9.64 0.49
CA ILE A 57 2.55 10.46 1.68
C ILE A 57 1.05 10.67 1.89
N GLU A 58 0.28 10.89 0.83
CA GLU A 58 -1.18 11.02 0.94
C GLU A 58 -1.82 9.69 1.37
N LEU A 59 -1.29 8.55 0.89
CA LEU A 59 -1.70 7.24 1.39
C LEU A 59 -1.39 7.08 2.88
N ILE A 60 -0.20 7.51 3.33
CA ILE A 60 0.22 7.44 4.73
C ILE A 60 -0.69 8.33 5.59
N ASP A 61 -0.94 9.58 5.18
CA ASP A 61 -1.81 10.51 5.89
C ASP A 61 -3.24 9.95 6.05
N LEU A 62 -3.76 9.29 5.00
CA LEU A 62 -5.06 8.64 5.03
C LEU A 62 -5.15 7.45 6.00
N ILE A 63 -4.03 6.80 6.31
CA ILE A 63 -3.92 5.60 7.18
C ILE A 63 -3.16 5.84 8.49
N SER A 64 -2.79 7.09 8.79
CA SER A 64 -2.16 7.51 10.04
C SER A 64 -3.15 7.58 11.18
#